data_AF-A0A1T4NQN1-F1
#
_entry.id   AF-A0A1T4NQN1-F1
#
_cell.length_a   1.000
_cell.length_b   1.000
_cell.length_c   1.000
_cell.angle_alpha   90.00
_cell.angle_beta   90.00
_cell.angle_gamma   90.00
#
_symmetry.space_group_name_H-M   'P 1'
#
loop_
_entity.id
_entity.type
_entity.pdbx_description
1 polymer ?
#
loop_
_entity_poly.entity_id
_entity_poly.type
_entity_poly.pdbx_seq_one_letter_code
_entity_poly.pdbx_strand_id
1 'polypeptide(L)'
;MDGRNDFLIKDVSGVYGMHEVVHFMGFVDCPGNFGVKVMDDFFTDLDASGPLRGEEWREITATRACFDEHLGEAVTREYTVRFDRARSSYGAPDGNPALAEFCSASELAMPIQPQAE
;
A
#
# COMPACT_ATOMS: atom_id res chain seq x y z
N MET A 1 16.85 -12.96 0.55
CA MET A 1 15.73 -13.59 1.27
C MET A 1 16.30 -14.74 2.08
N ASP A 2 16.03 -14.79 3.38
CA ASP A 2 16.64 -15.75 4.33
C ASP A 2 15.92 -17.11 4.40
N GLY A 3 14.96 -17.33 3.50
CA GLY A 3 14.18 -18.57 3.42
C GLY A 3 13.08 -18.70 4.47
N ARG A 4 12.81 -17.64 5.24
CA ARG A 4 11.71 -17.59 6.20
C ARG A 4 10.43 -17.08 5.53
N ASN A 5 9.29 -17.42 6.12
CA ASN A 5 7.99 -16.99 5.62
C ASN A 5 7.67 -15.59 6.17
N ASP A 6 7.67 -14.59 5.30
CA ASP A 6 7.08 -13.29 5.59
C ASP A 6 5.54 -13.41 5.55
N PHE A 7 4.85 -12.61 6.35
CA PHE A 7 3.40 -12.64 6.46
C PHE A 7 2.79 -11.31 6.04
N LEU A 8 1.74 -11.36 5.22
CA LEU A 8 0.87 -10.23 4.93
C LEU A 8 -0.53 -10.54 5.48
N ILE A 9 -0.99 -9.71 6.40
CA ILE A 9 -2.32 -9.82 6.99
C ILE A 9 -3.22 -8.82 6.26
N LYS A 10 -4.31 -9.35 5.70
CA LYS A 10 -5.40 -8.58 5.10
C LYS A 10 -6.53 -8.47 6.14
N ASP A 11 -6.68 -7.31 6.75
CA ASP A 11 -7.80 -7.01 7.64
C ASP A 11 -8.82 -6.13 6.89
N VAL A 12 -10.06 -6.61 6.78
CA VAL A 12 -11.10 -5.89 6.04
C VAL A 12 -11.82 -4.97 7.01
N SER A 13 -11.34 -3.73 7.11
CA SER A 13 -11.75 -2.77 8.12
C SER A 13 -13.08 -2.04 7.81
N GLY A 14 -13.73 -2.34 6.68
CA GLY A 14 -15.08 -1.86 6.37
C GLY A 14 -15.22 -1.32 4.95
N VAL A 15 -16.43 -0.83 4.67
CA VAL A 15 -16.80 -0.24 3.38
C VAL A 15 -16.72 1.28 3.52
N TYR A 16 -15.90 1.95 2.70
CA TYR A 16 -15.96 3.41 2.52
C TYR A 16 -16.68 3.70 1.21
N GLY A 17 -17.95 4.11 1.28
CA GLY A 17 -18.81 4.26 0.10
C GLY A 17 -19.24 2.91 -0.49
N MET A 18 -18.88 2.66 -1.77
CA MET A 18 -19.14 1.39 -2.49
C MET A 18 -17.90 0.48 -2.59
N HIS A 19 -16.77 0.87 -1.97
CA HIS A 19 -15.50 0.16 -2.07
C HIS A 19 -15.07 -0.44 -0.73
N GLU A 20 -14.51 -1.65 -0.79
CA GLU A 20 -13.85 -2.27 0.35
C GLU A 20 -12.52 -1.55 0.61
N VAL A 21 -12.37 -1.01 1.82
CA VAL A 21 -11.09 -0.50 2.29
C VAL A 21 -10.44 -1.60 3.10
N VAL A 22 -9.22 -1.94 2.73
CA VAL A 22 -8.47 -3.04 3.30
C VAL A 22 -7.28 -2.49 4.06
N HIS A 23 -7.21 -2.83 5.33
CA HIS A 23 -6.05 -2.59 6.17
C HIS A 23 -5.04 -3.71 5.97
N PHE A 24 -3.85 -3.37 5.50
CA PHE A 24 -2.77 -4.31 5.27
C PHE A 24 -1.67 -4.13 6.32
N MET A 25 -1.36 -5.22 7.01
CA MET A 25 -0.23 -5.29 7.94
C MET A 25 0.79 -6.33 7.45
N GLY A 26 2.00 -5.89 7.17
CA GLY A 26 3.10 -6.77 6.73
C GLY A 26 4.08 -7.03 7.87
N PHE A 27 4.47 -8.28 8.04
CA PHE A 27 5.42 -8.74 9.04
C PHE A 27 6.52 -9.58 8.41
N VAL A 28 7.75 -9.41 8.90
CA VAL A 28 8.92 -10.19 8.49
C VAL A 28 9.35 -11.06 9.64
N ASP A 29 9.53 -12.36 9.38
CA ASP A 29 10.02 -13.31 10.38
C ASP A 29 11.53 -13.17 10.56
N CYS A 30 11.97 -13.02 11.81
CA CYS A 30 13.37 -12.81 12.16
C CYS A 30 13.95 -14.03 12.90
N PRO A 31 15.29 -14.23 12.87
CA PRO A 31 15.95 -15.23 13.69
C PRO A 31 15.61 -15.06 15.17
N GLY A 32 15.14 -16.12 15.83
CA GLY A 32 14.67 -16.07 17.22
C GLY A 32 13.15 -16.14 17.39
N ASN A 33 12.41 -16.46 16.31
CA ASN A 33 10.95 -16.65 16.31
C ASN A 33 10.18 -15.40 16.75
N PHE A 34 10.64 -14.23 16.32
CA PHE A 34 9.90 -12.98 16.48
C PHE A 34 9.67 -12.34 15.12
N GLY A 35 8.53 -11.68 14.96
CA GLY A 35 8.20 -10.93 13.75
C GLY A 35 8.36 -9.42 13.96
N VAL A 36 8.80 -8.71 12.93
CA VAL A 36 8.83 -7.24 12.91
C VAL A 36 7.78 -6.75 11.94
N LYS A 37 6.90 -5.84 12.39
CA LYS A 37 5.94 -5.18 11.51
C LYS A 37 6.68 -4.20 10.61
N VAL A 38 6.56 -4.40 9.30
CA VAL A 38 7.21 -3.59 8.27
C VAL A 38 6.22 -2.83 7.39
N MET A 39 4.92 -3.14 7.45
CA MET A 39 3.86 -2.41 6.75
C MET A 39 2.64 -2.29 7.65
N ASP A 40 1.99 -1.14 7.60
CA ASP A 40 0.75 -0.82 8.31
C ASP A 40 0.07 0.32 7.55
N ASP A 41 -0.80 -0.02 6.60
CA ASP A 41 -1.39 0.97 5.68
C ASP A 41 -2.74 0.49 5.12
N PHE A 42 -3.54 1.43 4.61
CA PHE A 42 -4.82 1.17 3.99
C PHE A 42 -4.71 1.25 2.46
N PHE A 43 -5.22 0.21 1.80
CA PHE A 43 -5.29 0.12 0.34
C PHE A 43 -6.61 -0.52 -0.08
N THR A 44 -6.96 -0.38 -1.35
CA THR A 44 -8.05 -1.13 -1.98
C THR A 44 -7.53 -2.47 -2.50
N ASP A 45 -6.36 -2.46 -3.14
CA ASP A 45 -5.69 -3.67 -3.63
C ASP A 45 -4.16 -3.54 -3.55
N LEU A 46 -3.47 -4.68 -3.53
CA LEU A 46 -2.01 -4.77 -3.56
C LEU A 46 -1.56 -5.87 -4.53
N ASP A 47 -0.62 -5.52 -5.41
CA ASP A 47 0.13 -6.45 -6.22
C ASP A 47 1.63 -6.37 -5.87
N ALA A 48 2.21 -7.53 -5.56
CA ALA A 48 3.63 -7.67 -5.32
C ALA A 48 4.27 -8.63 -6.33
N SER A 49 3.62 -8.96 -7.46
CA SER A 49 4.03 -9.99 -8.42
C SER A 49 5.29 -9.66 -9.23
N GLY A 50 5.83 -8.45 -9.11
CA GLY A 50 7.01 -7.98 -9.85
C GLY A 50 8.28 -8.83 -9.67
N PRO A 51 9.24 -8.76 -10.60
CA PRO A 51 10.49 -9.51 -10.51
C PRO A 51 11.35 -8.99 -9.36
N LEU A 52 11.78 -9.89 -8.46
CA LEU A 52 12.79 -9.56 -7.44
C LEU A 52 14.15 -9.37 -8.11
N ARG A 53 14.79 -8.23 -7.89
CA ARG A 53 16.17 -7.99 -8.31
C ARG A 53 17.11 -8.31 -7.14
N GLY A 54 17.59 -9.55 -7.08
CA GLY A 54 18.59 -9.97 -6.09
C GLY A 54 18.05 -10.01 -4.65
N GLU A 55 18.80 -9.43 -3.70
CA GLU A 55 18.45 -9.39 -2.27
C GLU A 55 17.59 -8.18 -1.87
N GLU A 56 16.95 -7.53 -2.84
CA GLU A 56 16.12 -6.36 -2.59
C GLU A 56 14.74 -6.74 -2.03
N TRP A 57 14.19 -5.83 -1.24
CA TRP A 57 12.79 -5.90 -0.82
C TRP A 57 11.90 -5.71 -2.04
N ARG A 58 10.77 -6.43 -2.03
CA ARG A 58 9.79 -6.39 -3.11
C ARG A 58 9.17 -5.00 -3.18
N GLU A 59 9.12 -4.42 -4.37
CA GLU A 59 8.29 -3.26 -4.63
C GLU A 59 6.82 -3.72 -4.70
N ILE A 60 5.93 -2.91 -4.12
CA ILE A 60 4.50 -3.22 -4.06
C ILE A 60 3.77 -2.18 -4.88
N THR A 61 2.99 -2.62 -5.85
CA THR A 61 1.99 -1.81 -6.53
C THR A 61 0.73 -1.83 -5.70
N ALA A 62 0.21 -0.67 -5.35
CA ALA A 62 -0.97 -0.52 -4.49
C ALA A 62 -2.02 0.31 -5.20
N THR A 63 -3.30 0.02 -5.00
CA THR A 63 -4.37 0.91 -5.43
C THR A 63 -5.12 1.48 -4.24
N ARG A 64 -5.62 2.72 -4.37
CA ARG A 64 -6.59 3.30 -3.44
C ARG A 64 -7.74 3.91 -4.23
N ALA A 65 -8.97 3.57 -3.84
CA ALA A 65 -10.19 4.19 -4.33
C ALA A 65 -10.68 5.24 -3.32
N CYS A 66 -10.73 6.50 -3.74
CA CYS A 66 -11.17 7.61 -2.92
C CYS A 66 -12.41 8.26 -3.52
N PHE A 67 -13.44 8.49 -2.71
CA PHE A 67 -14.64 9.19 -3.15
C PHE A 67 -14.35 10.69 -3.35
N ASP A 68 -14.59 11.20 -4.55
CA ASP A 68 -14.48 12.61 -4.88
C ASP A 68 -15.87 13.25 -4.91
N GLU A 69 -16.15 14.11 -3.94
CA GLU A 69 -17.46 14.78 -3.81
C GLU A 69 -17.77 15.71 -5.00
N HIS A 70 -16.77 16.25 -5.69
CA HIS A 70 -16.97 17.13 -6.84
C HIS A 70 -17.45 16.36 -8.07
N LEU A 71 -17.00 15.11 -8.21
CA LEU A 71 -17.38 14.23 -9.31
C LEU A 71 -18.60 13.37 -8.96
N GLY A 72 -18.85 13.15 -7.66
CA GLY A 72 -19.90 12.27 -7.17
C GLY A 72 -19.59 10.78 -7.37
N GLU A 73 -18.32 10.44 -7.59
CA GLU A 73 -17.86 9.07 -7.86
C GLU A 73 -16.52 8.77 -7.17
N ALA A 74 -16.15 7.49 -7.11
CA ALA A 74 -14.85 7.08 -6.60
C ALA A 74 -13.80 7.10 -7.69
N VAL A 75 -12.65 7.70 -7.38
CA VAL A 75 -11.48 7.74 -8.25
C VAL A 75 -10.43 6.78 -7.71
N THR A 76 -10.09 5.77 -8.50
CA THR A 76 -9.00 4.82 -8.20
C THR A 76 -7.68 5.35 -8.72
N ARG A 77 -6.66 5.29 -7.88
CA ARG A 77 -5.28 5.63 -8.23
C ARG A 77 -4.35 4.48 -7.88
N GLU A 78 -3.32 4.33 -8.70
CA GLU A 78 -2.25 3.34 -8.50
C GLU A 78 -1.00 4.05 -7.94
N TYR A 79 -0.32 3.37 -7.04
CA TYR A 79 0.85 3.85 -6.33
C TYR A 79 1.92 2.79 -6.26
N THR A 80 3.16 3.25 -6.13
CA THR A 80 4.29 2.40 -5.81
C THR A 80 4.69 2.56 -4.34
N VAL A 81 4.70 1.46 -3.60
CA VAL A 81 5.10 1.40 -2.20
C VAL A 81 6.44 0.66 -2.10
N ARG A 82 7.44 1.31 -1.52
CA ARG A 82 8.83 0.81 -1.45
C ARG A 82 9.28 0.65 -0.02
N PHE A 83 10.11 -0.36 0.22
CA PHE A 83 10.76 -0.53 1.52
C PHE A 83 11.85 0.54 1.72
N ASP A 84 11.70 1.34 2.76
CA ASP A 84 12.69 2.30 3.22
C ASP A 84 13.64 1.61 4.23
N ARG A 85 14.87 1.35 3.78
CA ARG A 85 15.91 0.74 4.62
C ARG A 85 16.32 1.58 5.82
N ALA A 86 16.18 2.90 5.77
CA ALA A 86 16.52 3.76 6.89
C ALA A 86 15.48 3.67 8.02
N ARG A 87 14.22 3.39 7.66
CA ARG A 87 13.10 3.23 8.62
C ARG A 87 12.78 1.77 8.92
N SER A 88 13.35 0.83 8.17
CA SER A 88 13.05 -0.60 8.25
C SER A 88 11.56 -0.90 8.06
N SER A 89 10.89 -0.14 7.17
CA SER A 89 9.47 -0.28 6.88
C SER A 89 9.16 0.12 5.45
N TYR A 90 8.02 -0.32 4.92
CA TYR A 90 7.44 0.27 3.73
C TYR A 90 7.05 1.73 4.00
N GLY A 91 7.39 2.58 3.04
CA GLY A 91 7.15 4.02 3.09
C GLY A 91 5.78 4.41 2.56
N ALA A 92 5.52 5.72 2.52
CA ALA A 92 4.30 6.27 1.94
C ALA A 92 4.19 5.97 0.43
N PRO A 93 2.97 5.98 -0.14
CA PRO A 93 2.74 5.87 -1.58
C PRO A 93 3.62 6.83 -2.39
N ASP A 94 4.27 6.29 -3.43
CA ASP A 94 5.25 6.97 -4.30
C ASP A 94 6.41 7.65 -3.56
N GLY A 95 6.66 7.27 -2.30
CA GLY A 95 7.62 7.95 -1.44
C GLY A 95 7.21 9.37 -1.03
N ASN A 96 5.95 9.74 -1.22
CA ASN A 96 5.43 11.07 -0.90
C ASN A 96 4.76 11.09 0.49
N PRO A 97 5.34 11.77 1.50
CA PRO A 97 4.76 11.83 2.84
C PRO A 97 3.36 12.45 2.88
N ALA A 98 2.99 13.28 1.89
CA ALA A 98 1.66 13.87 1.80
C ALA A 98 0.56 12.85 1.47
N LEU A 99 0.94 11.64 1.03
CA LEU A 99 0.04 10.52 0.72
C LEU A 99 0.01 9.46 1.84
N ALA A 100 0.63 9.74 3.00
CA ALA A 100 0.67 8.80 4.12
C ALA A 100 -0.73 8.51 4.70
N GLU A 101 -1.64 9.47 4.62
CA GLU A 101 -3.03 9.31 5.02
C GLU A 101 -3.90 8.89 3.82
N PHE A 102 -4.70 7.84 4.02
CA PHE A 102 -5.63 7.31 3.02
C PHE A 102 -6.71 8.34 2.66
N CYS A 103 -6.85 8.63 1.36
CA CYS A 103 -7.80 9.62 0.84
C CYS A 103 -7.63 11.01 1.45
N SER A 104 -6.38 11.39 1.72
CA SER A 104 -6.04 12.74 2.16
C SER A 104 -6.42 13.79 1.11
N ALA A 105 -6.51 15.06 1.53
CA ALA A 105 -6.73 16.18 0.61
C ALA A 105 -5.67 16.26 -0.49
N SER A 106 -4.43 15.88 -0.18
CA SER A 106 -3.34 15.80 -1.16
C SER A 106 -3.62 14.75 -2.23
N GLU A 107 -4.15 13.60 -1.83
CA GLU A 107 -4.50 12.48 -2.72
C GLU A 107 -5.68 12.85 -3.63
N LEU A 108 -6.72 13.47 -3.07
CA LEU A 108 -7.88 13.95 -3.82
C LEU A 108 -7.52 15.07 -4.82
N ALA A 109 -6.54 15.91 -4.49
CA ALA A 109 -6.08 16.99 -5.37
C ALA A 109 -5.21 16.52 -6.54
N MET A 110 -4.80 15.24 -6.59
CA MET A 110 -3.99 14.73 -7.69
C MET A 110 -4.82 14.60 -8.98
N PRO A 111 -4.21 14.86 -10.15
CA PRO A 111 -4.90 14.71 -11.43
C PRO A 111 -5.47 13.30 -11.57
N ILE A 112 -6.66 13.20 -12.14
CA ILE A 112 -7.26 11.93 -12.52
C ILE A 112 -6.45 11.42 -13.72
N GLN A 113 -5.69 10.34 -13.54
CA GLN A 113 -5.12 9.65 -14.68
C GLN A 113 -6.26 8.93 -15.41
N PRO A 114 -6.36 9.04 -16.75
CA PRO A 114 -7.35 8.25 -17.48
C PRO A 114 -7.08 6.77 -17.22
N GLN A 115 -8.13 6.03 -16.83
CA GLN A 115 -8.03 4.58 -16.71
C GLN A 115 -7.60 4.01 -18.07
N ALA A 116 -6.53 3.22 -18.08
CA ALA A 116 -6.18 2.46 -19.27
C ALA A 116 -7.29 1.42 -19.51
N GLU A 117 -8.00 1.57 -20.63
CA GLU A 117 -9.02 0.64 -21.14
C GLU A 117 -8.45 -0.74 -21.48
#